data_AF-A0A151Z9S7-F1
#
_entry.id   AF-A0A151Z9S7-F1
#
_cell.length_a   1.000
_cell.length_b   1.000
_cell.length_c   1.000
_cell.angle_alpha   90.00
_cell.angle_beta   90.00
_cell.angle_gamma   90.00
#
_symmetry.space_group_name_H-M   'P 1'
#
loop_
_entity.id
_entity.type
_entity.pdbx_description
1 polymer ?
#
loop_
_entity_poly.entity_id
_entity_poly.type
_entity_poly.pdbx_seq_one_letter_code
_entity_poly.pdbx_strand_id
1 'polypeptide(L)'
;MSQQEDFENQLLEMEREYGGTERTSRMLEQLREAHGTGVDTLVKLGTQTEQLTNIAKLSQEQESYVSGLGKYKKFNKYMKRWKKGEEPTPQPKEVHHEVNRIKVKHVQDVKIYNNKQAERERLEREAVEKRQKELEDQKNNPFQEDEESRFSKGLSRIWKNDALSSGTKQELNYAADNHSSPITRQSEIDQDIQNNSFIKRSKWLEVQDQQLDEMSDILNELKNISVATHSELKVQSLKLDDISASVDKGSDFSLKRKSQKQMDKEKKKQAEAEKKRLEKEEKTRKDIDKKLKSSGPPKK
;
A
#
# COMPACT_ATOMS: atom_id res chain seq x y z
N MET A 1 58.64 -35.04 -14.60
CA MET A 1 57.34 -34.35 -14.56
C MET A 1 57.64 -32.88 -14.43
N SER A 2 57.09 -32.07 -15.33
CA SER A 2 57.45 -30.65 -15.36
C SER A 2 56.72 -29.91 -14.23
N GLN A 3 57.35 -28.90 -13.64
CA GLN A 3 56.73 -28.06 -12.60
C GLN A 3 55.36 -27.48 -13.02
N GLN A 4 55.09 -27.44 -14.32
CA GLN A 4 53.83 -26.97 -14.89
C GLN A 4 52.72 -28.03 -14.82
N GLU A 5 53.04 -29.31 -14.97
CA GLU A 5 52.07 -30.41 -14.81
C GLU A 5 51.61 -30.54 -13.35
N ASP A 6 52.54 -30.39 -12.39
CA ASP A 6 52.21 -30.43 -10.96
C ASP A 6 51.32 -29.24 -10.56
N PHE A 7 51.55 -28.06 -11.14
CA PHE A 7 50.73 -26.87 -10.93
C PHE A 7 49.32 -26.99 -11.52
N GLU A 8 49.20 -27.55 -12.74
CA GLU A 8 47.90 -27.81 -13.37
C GLU A 8 47.09 -28.85 -12.60
N ASN A 9 47.74 -29.90 -12.09
CA ASN A 9 47.09 -30.89 -11.24
C ASN A 9 46.59 -30.29 -9.92
N GLN A 10 47.38 -29.42 -9.27
CA GLN A 10 46.94 -28.70 -8.07
C GLN A 10 45.80 -27.72 -8.34
N LEU A 11 45.79 -27.05 -9.50
CA LEU A 11 44.68 -26.18 -9.91
C LEU A 11 43.38 -26.96 -10.08
N LEU A 12 43.44 -28.14 -10.74
CA LEU A 12 42.28 -29.01 -10.92
C LEU A 12 41.78 -29.58 -9.59
N GLU A 13 42.68 -29.89 -8.66
CA GLU A 13 42.32 -30.33 -7.31
C GLU A 13 41.62 -29.21 -6.55
N MET A 14 42.14 -27.98 -6.59
CA MET A 14 41.48 -26.82 -5.98
C MET A 14 40.13 -26.48 -6.64
N GLU A 15 40.02 -26.58 -7.96
CA GLU A 15 38.73 -26.43 -8.66
C GLU A 15 37.73 -27.50 -8.22
N ARG A 16 38.19 -28.73 -7.97
CA ARG A 16 37.32 -29.79 -7.47
C ARG A 16 36.89 -29.59 -6.01
N GLU A 17 37.80 -29.12 -5.16
CA GLU A 17 37.55 -28.94 -3.73
C GLU A 17 36.73 -27.68 -3.43
N TYR A 18 37.02 -26.59 -4.12
CA TYR A 18 36.48 -25.25 -3.84
C TYR A 18 35.64 -24.67 -4.98
N GLY A 19 35.65 -25.29 -6.17
CA GLY A 19 34.88 -24.85 -7.31
C GLY A 19 33.38 -24.96 -7.07
N GLY A 20 32.73 -23.80 -7.05
CA GLY A 20 31.27 -23.68 -6.92
C GLY A 20 30.56 -23.42 -8.25
N THR A 21 31.27 -23.44 -9.38
CA THR A 21 30.78 -22.99 -10.69
C THR A 21 29.48 -23.67 -11.13
N GLU A 22 29.33 -24.98 -10.95
CA GLU A 22 28.08 -25.67 -11.27
C GLU A 22 26.92 -25.22 -10.39
N ARG A 23 27.17 -25.01 -9.10
CA ARG A 23 26.14 -24.57 -8.14
C ARG A 23 25.70 -23.15 -8.48
N THR A 24 26.65 -22.25 -8.69
CA THR A 24 26.38 -20.86 -9.07
C THR A 24 25.65 -20.79 -10.40
N SER A 25 26.05 -21.61 -11.39
CA SER A 25 25.35 -21.74 -12.67
C SER A 25 23.89 -22.19 -12.51
N ARG A 26 23.61 -23.21 -11.68
CA ARG A 26 22.22 -23.63 -11.39
C ARG A 26 21.41 -22.54 -10.70
N MET A 27 22.02 -21.78 -9.78
CA MET A 27 21.35 -20.66 -9.12
C MET A 27 21.05 -19.52 -10.09
N LEU A 28 21.99 -19.20 -10.98
CA LEU A 28 21.82 -18.19 -12.02
C LEU A 28 20.68 -18.58 -12.98
N GLU A 29 20.59 -19.85 -13.39
CA GLU A 29 19.50 -20.31 -14.24
C GLU A 29 18.14 -20.19 -13.55
N GLN A 30 18.04 -20.58 -12.28
CA GLN A 30 16.82 -20.38 -11.48
C GLN A 30 16.44 -18.89 -11.36
N LEU A 31 17.42 -18.00 -11.24
CA LEU A 31 17.18 -16.56 -11.21
C LEU A 31 16.68 -16.04 -12.56
N ARG A 32 17.25 -16.50 -13.68
CA ARG A 32 16.77 -16.17 -15.03
C ARG A 32 15.34 -16.63 -15.26
N GLU A 33 14.99 -17.85 -14.85
CA GLU A 33 13.62 -18.37 -14.93
C GLU A 33 12.64 -17.54 -14.09
N ALA A 34 13.02 -17.22 -12.85
CA ALA A 34 12.21 -16.38 -11.96
C ALA A 34 12.04 -14.97 -12.53
N HIS A 35 13.10 -14.40 -13.11
CA HIS A 35 13.06 -13.11 -13.78
C HIS A 35 12.11 -13.11 -14.98
N GLY A 36 12.23 -14.09 -15.88
CA GLY A 36 11.32 -14.24 -17.02
C GLY A 36 9.86 -14.36 -16.59
N THR A 37 9.59 -15.17 -15.56
CA THR A 37 8.23 -15.31 -14.99
C THR A 37 7.72 -13.98 -14.39
N GLY A 38 8.60 -13.22 -13.75
CA GLY A 38 8.30 -11.90 -13.20
C GLY A 38 7.92 -10.90 -14.29
N VAL A 39 8.71 -10.82 -15.35
CA VAL A 39 8.44 -9.96 -16.52
C VAL A 39 7.09 -10.33 -17.16
N ASP A 40 6.84 -11.62 -17.40
CA ASP A 40 5.58 -12.11 -17.97
C ASP A 40 4.37 -11.73 -17.12
N THR A 41 4.52 -11.83 -15.79
CA THR A 41 3.46 -11.44 -14.84
C THR A 41 3.17 -9.95 -14.93
N LEU A 42 4.21 -9.12 -15.02
CA LEU A 42 4.07 -7.67 -15.15
C LEU A 42 3.40 -7.27 -16.47
N VAL A 43 3.74 -7.93 -17.59
CA VAL A 43 3.07 -7.71 -18.88
C VAL A 43 1.59 -8.08 -18.79
N LYS A 44 1.27 -9.24 -18.19
CA LYS A 44 -0.13 -9.67 -17.99
C LYS A 44 -0.90 -8.65 -17.15
N LEU A 45 -0.31 -8.14 -16.06
CA LEU A 45 -0.92 -7.08 -15.26
C LEU A 45 -1.16 -5.82 -16.10
N GLY A 46 -0.19 -5.39 -16.92
CA GLY A 46 -0.40 -4.26 -17.85
C GLY A 46 -1.62 -4.45 -18.75
N THR A 47 -1.76 -5.63 -19.38
CA THR A 47 -2.93 -5.93 -20.24
C THR A 47 -4.25 -5.95 -19.45
N GLN A 48 -4.24 -6.47 -18.21
CA GLN A 48 -5.42 -6.46 -17.34
C GLN A 48 -5.81 -5.04 -16.94
N THR A 49 -4.84 -4.16 -16.73
CA THR A 49 -5.08 -2.74 -16.41
C THR A 49 -5.74 -2.00 -17.57
N GLU A 50 -5.35 -2.28 -18.81
CA GLU A 50 -6.02 -1.77 -20.00
C GLU A 50 -7.48 -2.26 -20.08
N GLN A 51 -7.70 -3.56 -19.82
CA GLN A 51 -9.04 -4.13 -19.77
C GLN A 51 -9.91 -3.47 -18.69
N LEU A 52 -9.39 -3.26 -17.48
CA LEU A 52 -10.10 -2.54 -16.41
C LEU A 52 -10.44 -1.10 -16.82
N THR A 53 -9.56 -0.44 -17.55
CA THR A 53 -9.80 0.92 -18.05
C THR A 53 -10.97 0.94 -19.05
N ASN A 54 -11.02 -0.05 -19.95
CA ASN A 54 -12.14 -0.21 -20.88
C ASN A 54 -13.46 -0.51 -20.14
N ILE A 55 -13.43 -1.36 -19.11
CA ILE A 55 -14.60 -1.65 -18.28
C ILE A 55 -15.07 -0.39 -17.56
N ALA A 56 -14.17 0.37 -16.94
CA ALA A 56 -14.52 1.62 -16.25
C ALA A 56 -15.23 2.62 -17.18
N LYS A 57 -14.74 2.76 -18.43
CA LYS A 57 -15.38 3.59 -19.45
C LYS A 57 -16.78 3.09 -19.80
N LEU A 58 -16.95 1.78 -20.04
CA LEU A 58 -18.25 1.18 -20.32
C LEU A 58 -19.23 1.34 -19.15
N SER A 59 -18.77 1.18 -17.90
CA SER A 59 -19.58 1.42 -16.70
C SER A 59 -20.06 2.87 -16.62
N GLN A 60 -19.19 3.84 -16.92
CA GLN A 60 -19.54 5.26 -16.95
C GLN A 60 -20.56 5.58 -18.06
N GLU A 61 -20.36 5.03 -19.27
CA GLU A 61 -21.30 5.17 -20.38
C GLU A 61 -22.67 4.58 -20.00
N GLN A 62 -22.70 3.39 -19.39
CA GLN A 62 -23.93 2.77 -18.90
C GLN A 62 -24.64 3.62 -17.84
N GLU A 63 -23.92 4.17 -16.85
CA GLU A 63 -24.50 5.07 -15.84
C GLU A 63 -25.17 6.29 -16.51
N SER A 64 -24.54 6.85 -17.54
CA SER A 64 -25.11 7.97 -18.30
C SER A 64 -26.42 7.60 -19.00
N TYR A 65 -26.49 6.45 -19.67
CA TYR A 65 -27.70 5.96 -20.34
C TYR A 65 -28.82 5.67 -19.34
N VAL A 66 -28.48 5.04 -18.21
CA VAL A 66 -29.42 4.72 -17.13
C VAL A 66 -30.01 6.00 -16.51
N SER A 67 -29.19 7.03 -16.31
CA SER A 67 -29.68 8.34 -15.83
C SER A 67 -30.68 8.98 -16.82
N GLY A 68 -30.45 8.83 -18.13
CA GLY A 68 -31.34 9.29 -19.19
C GLY A 68 -32.70 8.57 -19.17
N LEU A 69 -32.70 7.26 -18.97
CA LEU A 69 -33.93 6.47 -18.82
C LEU A 69 -34.77 6.88 -17.61
N GLY A 70 -34.14 7.35 -16.53
CA GLY A 70 -34.85 7.85 -15.35
C GLY A 70 -35.70 9.09 -15.65
N LYS A 71 -35.15 10.00 -16.46
CA LYS A 71 -35.86 11.19 -16.99
C LYS A 71 -36.99 10.75 -17.92
N TYR A 72 -36.75 9.79 -18.81
CA TYR A 72 -37.76 9.26 -19.72
C TYR A 72 -38.91 8.56 -18.99
N LYS A 73 -38.66 7.76 -17.95
CA LYS A 73 -39.72 7.14 -17.13
C LYS A 73 -40.60 8.19 -16.44
N LYS A 74 -40.00 9.26 -15.89
CA LYS A 74 -40.74 10.38 -15.30
C LYS A 74 -41.59 11.10 -16.34
N PHE A 75 -41.02 11.38 -17.51
CA PHE A 75 -41.72 12.00 -18.63
C PHE A 75 -42.87 11.13 -19.15
N ASN A 76 -42.65 9.82 -19.36
CA ASN A 76 -43.69 8.89 -19.80
C ASN A 76 -44.81 8.76 -18.76
N LYS A 77 -44.48 8.76 -17.45
CA LYS A 77 -45.47 8.83 -16.37
C LYS A 77 -46.29 10.13 -16.43
N TYR A 78 -45.66 11.25 -16.73
CA TYR A 78 -46.34 12.54 -16.92
C TYR A 78 -47.26 12.51 -18.15
N MET A 79 -46.77 12.05 -19.29
CA MET A 79 -47.56 11.90 -20.53
C MET A 79 -48.74 10.93 -20.38
N LYS A 80 -48.59 9.83 -19.65
CA LYS A 80 -49.71 8.90 -19.36
C LYS A 80 -50.77 9.50 -18.44
N ARG A 81 -50.40 10.44 -17.54
CA ARG A 81 -51.38 11.20 -16.74
C ARG A 81 -52.19 12.15 -17.61
N TRP A 82 -51.59 12.71 -18.65
CA TRP A 82 -52.28 13.56 -19.62
C TRP A 82 -53.18 12.77 -20.58
N LYS A 83 -52.83 11.53 -20.91
CA LYS A 83 -53.68 10.65 -21.75
C LYS A 83 -54.84 9.99 -21.01
N LYS A 84 -54.84 9.98 -19.68
CA LYS A 84 -56.03 9.65 -18.88
C LYS A 84 -56.84 10.93 -18.72
N GLY A 85 -57.75 11.17 -19.66
CA GLY A 85 -58.67 12.28 -19.63
C GLY A 85 -59.52 12.24 -18.36
N GLU A 86 -59.29 13.21 -17.50
CA GLU A 86 -60.27 13.84 -16.62
C GLU A 86 -59.69 15.23 -16.35
N GLU A 87 -60.26 16.26 -16.98
CA GLU A 87 -59.98 17.64 -16.61
C GLU A 87 -60.42 17.83 -15.15
N PRO A 88 -59.52 18.15 -14.21
CA PRO A 88 -59.98 18.72 -12.97
C PRO A 88 -60.45 20.12 -13.31
N THR A 89 -61.76 20.35 -13.26
CA THR A 89 -62.32 21.71 -13.15
C THR A 89 -61.51 22.44 -12.08
N PRO A 90 -60.89 23.59 -12.38
CA PRO A 90 -60.08 24.29 -11.40
C PRO A 90 -61.05 24.83 -10.34
N GLN A 91 -61.16 24.13 -9.21
CA GLN A 91 -61.73 24.74 -8.02
C GLN A 91 -60.88 25.97 -7.70
N PRO A 92 -61.49 27.14 -7.46
CA PRO A 92 -60.75 28.34 -7.10
C PRO A 92 -60.06 28.06 -5.76
N LYS A 93 -58.77 27.70 -5.82
CA LYS A 93 -57.97 27.56 -4.62
C LYS A 93 -57.72 28.94 -4.09
N GLU A 94 -58.28 29.21 -2.92
CA GLU A 94 -58.04 30.39 -2.12
C GLU A 94 -56.53 30.70 -2.09
N VAL A 95 -56.19 31.88 -2.58
CA VAL A 95 -54.83 32.42 -2.75
C VAL A 95 -53.99 32.33 -1.46
N HIS A 96 -54.64 32.22 -0.30
CA HIS A 96 -54.01 32.13 1.02
C HIS A 96 -53.20 30.84 1.26
N HIS A 97 -53.61 29.69 0.70
CA HIS A 97 -52.87 28.44 0.94
C HIS A 97 -51.57 28.34 0.15
N GLU A 98 -51.52 28.90 -1.07
CA GLU A 98 -50.32 28.93 -1.91
C GLU A 98 -49.26 29.86 -1.29
N VAL A 99 -49.66 31.03 -0.78
CA VAL A 99 -48.78 31.99 -0.10
C VAL A 99 -48.16 31.39 1.16
N ASN A 100 -48.95 30.67 1.98
CA ASN A 100 -48.42 29.99 3.16
C ASN A 100 -47.45 28.86 2.78
N ARG A 101 -47.74 28.11 1.72
CA ARG A 101 -46.87 27.03 1.25
C ARG A 101 -45.53 27.55 0.71
N ILE A 102 -45.56 28.69 0.00
CA ILE A 102 -44.35 29.37 -0.48
C ILE A 102 -43.52 29.91 0.68
N LYS A 103 -44.16 30.52 1.70
CA LYS A 103 -43.46 30.99 2.91
C LYS A 103 -42.77 29.84 3.66
N VAL A 104 -43.45 28.71 3.86
CA VAL A 104 -42.84 27.53 4.52
C VAL A 104 -41.66 26.99 3.71
N LYS A 105 -41.81 26.89 2.38
CA LYS A 105 -40.74 26.43 1.50
C LYS A 105 -39.52 27.36 1.54
N HIS A 106 -39.74 28.68 1.51
CA HIS A 106 -38.66 29.66 1.57
C HIS A 106 -37.88 29.61 2.89
N VAL A 107 -38.57 29.45 4.03
CA VAL A 107 -37.91 29.27 5.34
C VAL A 107 -37.06 28.00 5.36
N GLN A 108 -37.51 26.93 4.71
CA GLN A 108 -36.79 25.67 4.64
C GLN A 108 -35.56 25.78 3.72
N ASP A 109 -35.69 26.45 2.58
CA ASP A 109 -34.60 26.70 1.63
C ASP A 109 -33.51 27.59 2.25
N VAL A 110 -33.87 28.63 3.02
CA VAL A 110 -32.92 29.48 3.75
C VAL A 110 -32.15 28.68 4.82
N LYS A 111 -32.82 27.78 5.55
CA LYS A 111 -32.14 26.89 6.52
C LYS A 111 -31.15 25.94 5.83
N ILE A 112 -31.51 25.38 4.67
CA ILE A 112 -30.63 24.51 3.90
C ILE A 112 -29.41 25.28 3.39
N TYR A 113 -29.60 26.51 2.92
CA TYR A 113 -28.50 27.37 2.45
C TYR A 113 -27.51 27.69 3.58
N ASN A 114 -28.01 28.11 4.75
CA ASN A 114 -27.17 28.43 5.90
C ASN A 114 -26.39 27.20 6.42
N ASN A 115 -27.01 26.01 6.44
CA ASN A 115 -26.32 24.78 6.82
C ASN A 115 -25.20 24.41 5.83
N LYS A 116 -25.41 24.60 4.52
CA LYS A 116 -24.38 24.35 3.51
C LYS A 116 -23.22 25.34 3.59
N GLN A 117 -23.48 26.60 3.94
CA GLN A 117 -22.45 27.61 4.19
C GLN A 117 -21.61 27.22 5.42
N ALA A 118 -22.24 26.86 6.53
CA ALA A 118 -21.55 26.43 7.75
C ALA A 118 -20.71 25.16 7.55
N GLU A 119 -21.19 24.21 6.73
CA GLU A 119 -20.44 23.00 6.39
C GLU A 119 -19.20 23.31 5.52
N ARG A 120 -19.32 24.25 4.57
CA ARG A 120 -18.17 24.71 3.77
C ARG A 120 -17.11 25.38 4.63
N GLU A 121 -17.50 26.29 5.53
CA GLU A 121 -16.56 26.94 6.44
C GLU A 121 -15.85 25.93 7.35
N ARG A 122 -16.57 24.88 7.79
CA ARG A 122 -15.97 23.82 8.60
C ARG A 122 -14.94 23.01 7.81
N LEU A 123 -15.26 22.61 6.58
CA LEU A 123 -14.34 21.88 5.71
C LEU A 123 -13.10 22.71 5.36
N GLU A 124 -13.26 24.02 5.15
CA GLU A 124 -12.15 24.93 4.88
C GLU A 124 -11.21 25.05 6.10
N ARG A 125 -11.77 25.13 7.32
CA ARG A 125 -10.95 25.11 8.55
C ARG A 125 -10.20 23.79 8.74
N GLU A 126 -10.86 22.64 8.52
CA GLU A 126 -10.22 21.32 8.61
C GLU A 126 -9.08 21.17 7.57
N ALA A 127 -9.25 21.72 6.36
CA ALA A 127 -8.21 21.71 5.32
C ALA A 127 -7.02 22.60 5.68
N VAL A 128 -7.25 23.78 6.26
CA VAL A 128 -6.19 24.68 6.73
C VAL A 128 -5.41 24.05 7.91
N GLU A 129 -6.10 23.44 8.86
CA GLU A 129 -5.47 22.75 9.99
C GLU A 129 -4.62 21.56 9.52
N LYS A 130 -5.10 20.78 8.54
CA LYS A 130 -4.34 19.67 7.96
C LYS A 130 -3.07 20.17 7.25
N ARG A 131 -3.16 21.28 6.51
CA ARG A 131 -2.01 21.90 5.83
C ARG A 131 -0.98 22.46 6.82
N GLN A 132 -1.43 22.99 7.95
CA GLN A 132 -0.53 23.41 9.04
C GLN A 132 0.16 22.21 9.70
N LYS A 133 -0.56 21.12 9.95
CA LYS A 133 0.05 19.88 10.47
C LYS A 133 1.08 19.28 9.52
N GLU A 134 0.81 19.25 8.22
CA GLU A 134 1.79 18.77 7.22
C GLU A 134 3.07 19.62 7.20
N LEU A 135 2.95 20.94 7.44
CA LEU A 135 4.11 21.85 7.58
C LEU A 135 4.85 21.66 8.91
N GLU A 136 4.16 21.35 10.01
CA GLU A 136 4.78 21.03 11.30
C GLU A 136 5.48 19.66 11.27
N ASP A 137 4.89 18.65 10.62
CA ASP A 137 5.48 17.32 10.46
C ASP A 137 6.70 17.35 9.52
N GLN A 138 6.74 18.24 8.52
CA GLN A 138 7.97 18.49 7.75
C GLN A 138 9.08 19.15 8.58
N LYS A 139 8.74 20.03 9.53
CA LYS A 139 9.72 20.65 10.44
C LYS A 139 10.20 19.73 11.56
N ASN A 140 9.40 18.73 11.95
CA ASN A 140 9.74 17.73 12.97
C ASN A 140 10.19 16.40 12.38
N ASN A 141 10.55 16.36 11.09
CA ASN A 141 11.03 15.14 10.45
C ASN A 141 12.43 14.79 11.00
N PRO A 142 12.62 13.67 11.72
CA PRO A 142 13.89 13.33 12.36
C PRO A 142 14.97 12.92 11.35
N PHE A 143 14.67 12.92 10.05
CA PHE A 143 15.52 12.49 8.95
C PHE A 143 16.25 13.64 8.21
N GLN A 144 16.13 14.89 8.68
CA GLN A 144 16.91 16.02 8.18
C GLN A 144 18.01 16.45 9.18
N GLU A 145 18.80 15.49 9.65
CA GLU A 145 20.11 15.76 10.27
C GLU A 145 21.17 14.93 9.55
N ASP A 146 22.29 15.57 9.23
CA ASP A 146 23.46 15.04 8.52
C ASP A 146 23.72 13.55 8.83
N GLU A 147 23.84 12.74 7.78
CA GLU A 147 24.04 11.29 7.88
C GLU A 147 25.29 10.91 8.69
N GLU A 148 26.29 11.81 8.78
CA GLU A 148 27.51 11.63 9.59
C GLU A 148 27.26 11.69 11.11
N SER A 149 26.21 12.39 11.57
CA SER A 149 25.92 12.56 13.01
C SER A 149 25.13 11.39 13.60
N ARG A 150 24.35 10.68 12.78
CA ARG A 150 23.48 9.57 13.22
C ARG A 150 24.25 8.30 13.56
N PHE A 151 25.35 8.02 12.88
CA PHE A 151 26.12 6.80 13.12
C PHE A 151 26.84 6.82 14.48
N SER A 152 27.36 7.99 14.90
CA SER A 152 28.08 8.12 16.17
C SER A 152 27.17 8.11 17.42
N LYS A 153 25.94 8.64 17.31
CA LYS A 153 24.99 8.69 18.44
C LYS A 153 24.12 7.44 18.58
N GLY A 154 23.85 6.71 17.49
CA GLY A 154 22.97 5.53 17.48
C GLY A 154 23.48 4.36 18.33
N LEU A 155 24.79 4.10 18.29
CA LEU A 155 25.39 2.99 19.05
C LEU A 155 25.39 3.24 20.56
N SER A 156 25.60 4.50 21.00
CA SER A 156 25.69 4.84 22.43
C SER A 156 24.37 4.69 23.22
N ARG A 157 23.22 4.59 22.54
CA ARG A 157 21.90 4.45 23.17
C ARG A 157 21.48 3.00 23.40
N ILE A 158 22.04 2.05 22.64
CA ILE A 158 21.66 0.62 22.71
C ILE A 158 22.16 -0.02 24.02
N TRP A 159 23.26 0.49 24.61
CA TRP A 159 23.92 -0.14 25.77
C TRP A 159 23.52 0.43 27.15
N LYS A 160 22.63 1.43 27.20
CA LYS A 160 22.28 2.10 28.48
C LYS A 160 21.35 1.28 29.37
N ASN A 161 20.61 0.31 28.82
CA ASN A 161 19.67 -0.51 29.58
C ASN A 161 20.06 -2.00 29.66
N ASP A 162 21.23 -2.38 29.15
CA ASP A 162 21.66 -3.78 29.18
C ASP A 162 22.49 -4.12 30.42
N ALA A 163 22.11 -5.24 31.04
CA ALA A 163 22.63 -5.80 32.29
C ALA A 163 24.04 -6.42 32.16
N LEU A 164 24.87 -5.88 31.29
CA LEU A 164 26.27 -6.29 31.11
C LEU A 164 27.17 -5.50 32.06
N SER A 165 28.09 -6.20 32.72
CA SER A 165 29.05 -5.60 33.65
C SER A 165 29.93 -4.56 32.94
N SER A 166 30.40 -3.55 33.67
CA SER A 166 31.22 -2.46 33.13
C SER A 166 32.50 -2.95 32.43
N GLY A 167 33.07 -4.09 32.85
CA GLY A 167 34.26 -4.68 32.23
C GLY A 167 33.98 -5.23 30.82
N THR A 168 32.83 -5.88 30.63
CA THR A 168 32.44 -6.48 29.34
C THR A 168 32.14 -5.41 28.29
N LYS A 169 31.64 -4.24 28.71
CA LYS A 169 31.41 -3.09 27.82
C LYS A 169 32.73 -2.45 27.36
N GLN A 170 33.77 -2.51 28.20
CA GLN A 170 35.09 -1.97 27.88
C GLN A 170 35.83 -2.84 26.87
N GLU A 171 35.76 -4.17 27.00
CA GLU A 171 36.32 -5.12 26.01
C GLU A 171 35.63 -5.02 24.65
N LEU A 172 34.31 -4.84 24.61
CA LEU A 172 33.57 -4.68 23.36
C LEU A 172 33.89 -3.37 22.64
N ASN A 173 34.08 -2.27 23.37
CA ASN A 173 34.54 -1.02 22.77
C ASN A 173 35.99 -1.13 22.28
N TYR A 174 36.87 -1.81 23.01
CA TYR A 174 38.25 -2.04 22.58
C TYR A 174 38.33 -2.93 21.32
N ALA A 175 37.43 -3.91 21.21
CA ALA A 175 37.28 -4.72 20.00
C ALA A 175 36.69 -3.90 18.84
N ALA A 176 35.68 -3.07 19.09
CA ALA A 176 35.11 -2.19 18.07
C ALA A 176 36.13 -1.18 17.53
N ASP A 177 36.90 -0.54 18.41
CA ASP A 177 37.91 0.46 18.03
C ASP A 177 39.14 -0.17 17.34
N ASN A 178 39.51 -1.42 17.65
CA ASN A 178 40.57 -2.14 16.94
C ASN A 178 40.11 -2.81 15.62
N HIS A 179 38.82 -3.08 15.47
CA HIS A 179 38.26 -3.65 14.24
C HIS A 179 37.60 -2.61 13.31
N SER A 180 37.47 -1.35 13.74
CA SER A 180 36.93 -0.25 12.94
C SER A 180 37.98 0.44 12.05
N SER A 181 39.04 -0.26 11.64
CA SER A 181 39.95 0.20 10.58
C SER A 181 39.69 -0.62 9.30
N PRO A 182 38.79 -0.18 8.39
CA PRO A 182 38.34 -1.00 7.27
C PRO A 182 39.05 -0.72 5.95
N ILE A 183 40.16 0.05 5.91
CA ILE A 183 40.76 0.47 4.63
C ILE A 183 42.15 -0.12 4.40
N THR A 184 42.98 -0.29 5.43
CA THR A 184 44.38 -0.72 5.23
C THR A 184 44.55 -2.23 5.03
N ARG A 185 43.63 -3.07 5.55
CA ARG A 185 43.69 -4.53 5.34
C ARG A 185 43.18 -4.97 3.97
N GLN A 186 42.28 -4.20 3.35
CA GLN A 186 41.78 -4.52 2.01
C GLN A 186 42.91 -4.40 0.97
N SER A 187 43.74 -3.35 1.07
CA SER A 187 44.84 -3.13 0.12
C SER A 187 45.95 -4.20 0.17
N GLU A 188 46.24 -4.75 1.36
CA GLU A 188 47.23 -5.83 1.51
C GLU A 188 46.70 -7.16 0.94
N ILE A 189 45.42 -7.47 1.20
CA ILE A 189 44.74 -8.64 0.64
C ILE A 189 44.63 -8.52 -0.89
N ASP A 190 44.29 -7.35 -1.41
CA ASP A 190 44.22 -7.09 -2.85
C ASP A 190 45.61 -7.24 -3.52
N GLN A 191 46.69 -6.86 -2.84
CA GLN A 191 48.06 -7.05 -3.32
C GLN A 191 48.47 -8.53 -3.34
N ASP A 192 48.12 -9.30 -2.30
CA ASP A 192 48.42 -10.73 -2.21
C ASP A 192 47.58 -11.56 -3.21
N ILE A 193 46.32 -11.18 -3.44
CA ILE A 193 45.46 -11.76 -4.48
C ILE A 193 46.03 -11.45 -5.88
N GLN A 194 46.49 -10.21 -6.11
CA GLN A 194 47.14 -9.84 -7.37
C GLN A 194 48.47 -10.56 -7.58
N ASN A 195 49.20 -10.94 -6.53
CA ASN A 195 50.49 -11.63 -6.66
C ASN A 195 50.36 -13.17 -6.74
N ASN A 196 49.18 -13.72 -6.47
CA ASN A 196 48.94 -15.15 -6.51
C ASN A 196 48.75 -15.67 -7.94
N SER A 197 49.76 -16.39 -8.45
CA SER A 197 49.75 -16.98 -9.80
C SER A 197 48.66 -18.05 -9.98
N PHE A 198 48.19 -18.69 -8.91
CA PHE A 198 47.07 -19.63 -8.95
C PHE A 198 45.77 -18.89 -9.22
N ILE A 199 45.49 -17.78 -8.53
CA ILE A 199 44.26 -16.99 -8.73
C ILE A 199 44.23 -16.41 -10.14
N LYS A 200 45.34 -15.81 -10.60
CA LYS A 200 45.47 -15.26 -11.95
C LYS A 200 45.31 -16.26 -13.09
N ARG A 201 45.52 -17.56 -12.84
CA ARG A 201 45.39 -18.63 -13.85
C ARG A 201 44.14 -19.49 -13.67
N SER A 202 43.38 -19.28 -12.59
CA SER A 202 42.17 -20.03 -12.27
C SER A 202 40.98 -19.48 -13.05
N LYS A 203 40.74 -20.02 -14.25
CA LYS A 203 39.58 -19.66 -15.09
C LYS A 203 38.23 -19.88 -14.39
N TRP A 204 38.13 -20.85 -13.48
CA TRP A 204 36.89 -21.14 -12.78
C TRP A 204 36.49 -20.03 -11.80
N LEU A 205 37.46 -19.31 -11.21
CA LEU A 205 37.18 -18.15 -10.37
C LEU A 205 36.62 -16.99 -11.19
N GLU A 206 37.21 -16.70 -12.37
CA GLU A 206 36.70 -15.67 -13.29
C GLU A 206 35.27 -15.97 -13.74
N VAL A 207 34.98 -17.23 -14.10
CA VAL A 207 33.63 -17.67 -14.50
C VAL A 207 32.65 -17.53 -13.33
N GLN A 208 33.06 -17.91 -12.12
CA GLN A 208 32.20 -17.79 -10.94
C GLN A 208 31.92 -16.34 -10.58
N ASP A 209 32.91 -15.46 -10.66
CA ASP A 209 32.77 -14.02 -10.40
C ASP A 209 31.80 -13.38 -11.40
N GLN A 210 31.98 -13.66 -12.70
CA GLN A 210 31.06 -13.20 -13.75
C GLN A 210 29.63 -13.69 -13.52
N GLN A 211 29.45 -14.95 -13.09
CA GLN A 211 28.12 -15.48 -12.77
C GLN A 211 27.50 -14.77 -11.56
N LEU A 212 28.29 -14.44 -10.54
CA LEU A 212 27.80 -13.72 -9.35
C LEU A 212 27.42 -12.27 -9.68
N ASP A 213 28.18 -11.61 -10.55
CA ASP A 213 27.82 -10.28 -11.07
C ASP A 213 26.49 -10.33 -11.83
N GLU A 214 26.32 -11.29 -12.74
CA GLU A 214 25.05 -11.46 -13.47
C GLU A 214 23.89 -11.76 -12.51
N MET A 215 24.11 -12.58 -11.48
CA MET A 215 23.10 -12.83 -10.45
C MET A 215 22.72 -11.55 -9.71
N SER A 216 23.68 -10.68 -9.40
CA SER A 216 23.44 -9.39 -8.74
C SER A 216 22.56 -8.48 -9.60
N ASP A 217 22.85 -8.41 -10.90
CA ASP A 217 22.06 -7.63 -11.86
C ASP A 217 20.61 -8.15 -11.96
N ILE A 218 20.44 -9.47 -12.13
CA ILE A 218 19.10 -10.09 -12.20
C ILE A 218 18.32 -9.88 -10.89
N LEU A 219 18.98 -9.95 -9.72
CA LEU A 219 18.33 -9.69 -8.43
C LEU A 219 17.86 -8.25 -8.30
N ASN A 220 18.63 -7.28 -8.81
CA ASN A 220 18.23 -5.88 -8.85
C ASN A 220 17.02 -5.67 -9.78
N GLU A 221 17.01 -6.32 -10.95
CA GLU A 221 15.88 -6.30 -11.87
C GLU A 221 14.63 -6.95 -11.25
N LEU A 222 14.76 -8.11 -10.61
CA LEU A 222 13.69 -8.79 -9.88
C LEU A 222 13.09 -7.94 -8.78
N LYS A 223 13.92 -7.19 -8.02
CA LYS A 223 13.45 -6.22 -7.04
C LYS A 223 12.58 -5.14 -7.69
N ASN A 224 13.03 -4.60 -8.83
CA ASN A 224 12.27 -3.58 -9.57
C ASN A 224 10.95 -4.15 -10.11
N ILE A 225 10.96 -5.37 -10.66
CA ILE A 225 9.75 -6.07 -11.11
C ILE A 225 8.78 -6.29 -9.95
N SER A 226 9.28 -6.70 -8.78
CA SER A 226 8.44 -6.89 -7.59
C SER A 226 7.75 -5.59 -7.16
N VAL A 227 8.49 -4.49 -7.11
CA VAL A 227 7.94 -3.16 -6.78
C VAL A 227 6.91 -2.71 -7.83
N ALA A 228 7.22 -2.87 -9.11
CA ALA A 228 6.31 -2.50 -10.19
C ALA A 228 5.03 -3.35 -10.19
N THR A 229 5.15 -4.67 -9.99
CA THR A 229 4.03 -5.60 -9.83
C THR A 229 3.13 -5.20 -8.67
N HIS A 230 3.72 -4.86 -7.51
CA HIS A 230 2.96 -4.41 -6.35
C HIS A 230 2.21 -3.09 -6.61
N SER A 231 2.89 -2.14 -7.26
CA SER A 231 2.28 -0.87 -7.65
C SER A 231 1.11 -1.09 -8.62
N GLU A 232 1.29 -1.95 -9.63
CA GLU A 232 0.27 -2.24 -10.64
C GLU A 232 -0.96 -2.90 -10.02
N LEU A 233 -0.77 -3.90 -9.14
CA LEU A 233 -1.86 -4.54 -8.40
C LEU A 233 -2.65 -3.53 -7.55
N LYS A 234 -1.96 -2.58 -6.92
CA LYS A 234 -2.61 -1.51 -6.15
C LYS A 234 -3.47 -0.62 -7.05
N VAL A 235 -2.98 -0.26 -8.23
CA VAL A 235 -3.73 0.53 -9.22
C VAL A 235 -4.96 -0.25 -9.70
N GLN A 236 -4.80 -1.53 -10.03
CA GLN A 236 -5.92 -2.38 -10.44
C GLN A 236 -6.98 -2.53 -9.34
N SER A 237 -6.57 -2.68 -8.07
CA SER A 237 -7.49 -2.74 -6.94
C SER A 237 -8.35 -1.49 -6.85
N LEU A 238 -7.76 -0.30 -6.99
CA LEU A 238 -8.50 0.97 -6.97
C LEU A 238 -9.48 1.06 -8.15
N LYS A 239 -9.07 0.64 -9.35
CA LYS A 239 -9.97 0.61 -10.52
C LYS A 239 -11.15 -0.33 -10.32
N LEU A 240 -10.93 -1.49 -9.70
CA LEU A 240 -12.00 -2.43 -9.37
C LEU A 240 -12.99 -1.87 -8.35
N ASP A 241 -12.51 -1.15 -7.33
CA ASP A 241 -13.37 -0.46 -6.36
C ASP A 241 -14.25 0.61 -7.05
N ASP A 242 -13.67 1.41 -7.96
CA ASP A 242 -14.39 2.42 -8.73
C ASP A 242 -15.45 1.79 -9.64
N ILE A 243 -15.10 0.71 -10.35
CA ILE A 243 -16.03 -0.05 -11.18
C ILE A 243 -17.16 -0.62 -10.33
N SER A 244 -16.84 -1.24 -9.18
CA SER A 244 -17.85 -1.80 -8.28
C SER A 244 -18.83 -0.73 -7.80
N ALA A 245 -18.32 0.44 -7.41
CA ALA A 245 -19.15 1.56 -6.99
C ALA A 245 -20.06 2.09 -8.13
N SER A 246 -19.59 2.10 -9.37
CA SER A 246 -20.40 2.48 -10.54
C SER A 246 -21.47 1.43 -10.86
N VAL A 247 -21.12 0.14 -10.81
CA VAL A 247 -22.04 -0.97 -11.03
C VAL A 247 -23.16 -0.98 -9.99
N ASP A 248 -22.85 -0.76 -8.71
CA ASP A 248 -23.85 -0.67 -7.65
C ASP A 248 -24.86 0.46 -7.91
N LYS A 249 -24.39 1.62 -8.37
CA LYS A 249 -25.27 2.74 -8.76
C LYS A 249 -26.12 2.42 -9.99
N GLY A 250 -25.57 1.70 -10.97
CA GLY A 250 -26.30 1.28 -12.17
C GLY A 250 -27.34 0.19 -11.90
N SER A 251 -27.05 -0.73 -10.96
CA SER A 251 -27.92 -1.84 -10.53
C SER A 251 -29.16 -1.39 -9.74
N ASP A 252 -29.08 -0.19 -9.14
CA ASP A 252 -30.17 0.43 -8.40
C ASP A 252 -31.39 0.81 -9.29
N PHE A 253 -31.37 0.51 -10.59
CA PHE A 253 -32.54 0.61 -11.45
C PHE A 253 -33.61 -0.47 -11.19
N SER A 254 -33.29 -1.50 -10.40
CA SER A 254 -34.30 -2.35 -9.76
C SER A 254 -34.91 -1.66 -8.53
N LEU A 255 -35.38 -0.42 -8.68
CA LEU A 255 -36.20 0.29 -7.69
C LEU A 255 -37.59 -0.37 -7.56
N LYS A 256 -37.65 -1.62 -7.09
CA LYS A 256 -38.67 -1.99 -6.12
C LYS A 256 -38.36 -1.14 -4.91
N ARG A 257 -39.00 0.05 -4.81
CA ARG A 257 -38.98 0.85 -3.59
C ARG A 257 -39.21 -0.10 -2.42
N LYS A 258 -38.18 -0.37 -1.62
CA LYS A 258 -38.34 -1.05 -0.34
C LYS A 258 -39.38 -0.20 0.40
N SER A 259 -40.47 -0.84 0.82
CA SER A 259 -41.49 -0.18 1.65
C SER A 259 -40.79 0.48 2.84
N GLN A 260 -41.31 1.58 3.37
CA GLN A 260 -40.75 2.23 4.57
C GLN A 260 -40.50 1.21 5.70
N LYS A 261 -41.40 0.22 5.83
CA LYS A 261 -41.25 -0.92 6.76
C LYS A 261 -40.03 -1.81 6.48
N GLN A 262 -39.65 -2.01 5.22
CA GLN A 262 -38.45 -2.78 4.87
C GLN A 262 -37.17 -1.98 5.16
N MET A 263 -37.17 -0.68 4.86
CA MET A 263 -36.04 0.20 5.19
C MET A 263 -35.82 0.29 6.70
N ASP A 264 -36.89 0.41 7.49
CA ASP A 264 -36.79 0.45 8.95
C ASP A 264 -36.30 -0.89 9.54
N LYS A 265 -36.72 -2.03 8.95
CA LYS A 265 -36.27 -3.36 9.36
C LYS A 265 -34.80 -3.62 9.02
N GLU A 266 -34.32 -3.07 7.91
CA GLU A 266 -32.92 -3.18 7.48
C GLU A 266 -31.99 -2.27 8.28
N LYS A 267 -32.41 -1.02 8.55
CA LYS A 267 -31.70 -0.12 9.48
C LYS A 267 -31.62 -0.70 10.88
N LYS A 268 -32.70 -1.34 11.37
CA LYS A 268 -32.69 -2.02 12.67
C LYS A 268 -31.73 -3.21 12.70
N LYS A 269 -31.64 -4.00 11.63
CA LYS A 269 -30.66 -5.10 11.52
C LYS A 269 -29.21 -4.61 11.47
N GLN A 270 -28.94 -3.52 10.74
CA GLN A 270 -27.61 -2.92 10.67
C GLN A 270 -27.19 -2.34 12.03
N ALA A 271 -28.08 -1.62 12.72
CA ALA A 271 -27.82 -1.11 14.07
C ALA A 271 -27.58 -2.23 15.09
N GLU A 272 -28.28 -3.37 14.98
CA GLU A 272 -28.07 -4.52 15.87
C GLU A 272 -26.74 -5.23 15.59
N ALA A 273 -26.32 -5.31 14.32
CA ALA A 273 -25.03 -5.86 13.92
C ALA A 273 -23.85 -4.97 14.37
N GLU A 274 -23.99 -3.65 14.22
CA GLU A 274 -22.99 -2.67 14.66
C GLU A 274 -22.85 -2.66 16.18
N LYS A 275 -23.97 -2.73 16.92
CA LYS A 275 -23.95 -2.86 18.38
C LYS A 275 -23.25 -4.16 18.84
N LYS A 276 -23.51 -5.29 18.18
CA LYS A 276 -22.81 -6.57 18.48
C LYS A 276 -21.32 -6.51 18.17
N ARG A 277 -20.91 -5.74 17.16
CA ARG A 277 -19.49 -5.53 16.82
C ARG A 277 -18.80 -4.67 17.88
N LEU A 278 -19.42 -3.56 18.29
CA LEU A 278 -18.91 -2.69 19.35
C LEU A 278 -18.82 -3.43 20.69
N GLU A 279 -19.81 -4.25 21.05
CA GLU A 279 -19.75 -5.08 22.27
C GLU A 279 -18.61 -6.11 22.25
N LYS A 280 -18.29 -6.68 21.08
CA LYS A 280 -17.13 -7.59 20.93
C LYS A 280 -15.81 -6.84 21.05
N GLU A 281 -15.70 -5.66 20.43
CA GLU A 281 -14.52 -4.78 20.53
C GLU A 281 -14.30 -4.25 21.96
N GLU A 282 -15.38 -4.00 22.71
CA GLU A 282 -15.27 -3.57 24.11
C GLU A 282 -14.86 -4.73 25.03
N LYS A 283 -15.35 -5.97 24.78
CA LYS A 283 -14.90 -7.16 25.51
C LYS A 283 -13.42 -7.45 25.28
N THR A 284 -12.94 -7.37 24.03
CA THR A 284 -11.52 -7.58 23.73
C THR A 284 -10.65 -6.50 24.37
N ARG A 285 -11.09 -5.22 24.39
CA ARG A 285 -10.39 -4.15 25.12
C ARG A 285 -10.32 -4.41 26.63
N LYS A 286 -11.42 -4.86 27.25
CA LYS A 286 -11.44 -5.20 28.69
C LYS A 286 -10.54 -6.38 29.03
N ASP A 287 -10.48 -7.40 28.16
CA ASP A 287 -9.58 -8.55 28.36
C ASP A 287 -8.10 -8.17 28.20
N ILE A 288 -7.77 -7.27 27.27
CA ILE A 288 -6.42 -6.71 27.11
C ILE A 288 -6.02 -5.89 28.35
N ASP A 289 -6.90 -5.03 28.85
CA ASP A 289 -6.64 -4.20 30.04
C ASP A 289 -6.51 -5.04 31.32
N LYS A 290 -7.25 -6.15 31.42
CA LYS A 290 -7.13 -7.12 32.52
C LYS A 290 -5.81 -7.87 32.48
N LYS A 291 -5.32 -8.24 31.28
CA LYS A 291 -3.98 -8.84 31.12
C LYS A 291 -2.87 -7.87 31.50
N LEU A 292 -2.95 -6.60 31.08
CA LEU A 292 -1.99 -5.54 31.44
C LEU A 292 -1.93 -5.28 32.95
N LYS A 293 -3.07 -5.35 33.65
CA LYS A 293 -3.12 -5.22 35.13
C LYS A 293 -2.59 -6.44 35.87
N SER A 294 -2.68 -7.63 35.28
CA SER A 294 -2.11 -8.87 35.86
C SER A 294 -0.60 -9.01 35.64
N SER A 295 -0.02 -8.29 34.67
CA SER A 295 1.42 -8.21 34.42
C SER A 295 2.07 -7.00 35.10
N GLY A 296 1.64 -6.68 36.32
CA GLY A 296 2.32 -5.68 37.15
C GLY A 296 3.78 -6.06 37.40
N PRO A 297 4.68 -5.08 37.58
CA PRO A 297 6.12 -5.34 37.67
C PRO A 297 6.42 -6.25 38.87
N PRO A 298 7.42 -7.14 38.76
CA PRO A 298 7.78 -8.04 39.84
C PRO A 298 8.15 -7.19 41.06
N LYS A 299 7.47 -7.47 42.19
CA LYS A 299 7.85 -6.88 43.48
C LYS A 299 9.29 -7.32 43.77
N LYS A 300 10.17 -6.32 43.90
CA LYS A 300 11.53 -6.48 44.44
C LYS A 300 11.46 -6.97 45.89
#